data_AF-A0A821YEB7-F1
#
_entry.id   AF-A0A821YEB7-F1
#
_cell.length_a   1.000
_cell.length_b   1.000
_cell.length_c   1.000
_cell.angle_alpha   90.00
_cell.angle_beta   90.00
_cell.angle_gamma   90.00
#
_symmetry.space_group_name_H-M   'P 1'
#
loop_
_entity.id
_entity.type
_entity.pdbx_description
1 polymer ?
#
loop_
_entity_poly.entity_id
_entity_poly.type
_entity_poly.pdbx_seq_one_letter_code
_entity_poly.pdbx_strand_id
1 'polypeptide(L)'
;MAGKPSVMLTDGGLWNTRKPQFSNETTKLLKTLMEESRINNFQRRQLTSHMLRGESLPERLGPSSTQTKASVTKRIETNRQSR
;
A
#
# COMPACT_ATOMS: atom_id res chain seq x y z
N MET A 1 40.25 -30.53 -17.36
CA MET A 1 39.17 -30.06 -16.48
C MET A 1 39.37 -28.57 -16.23
N ALA A 2 38.71 -27.70 -17.00
CA ALA A 2 38.83 -26.24 -16.82
C ALA A 2 37.58 -25.73 -16.10
N GLY A 3 37.74 -25.35 -14.83
CA GLY A 3 36.68 -24.75 -14.04
C GLY A 3 36.30 -23.38 -14.61
N LYS A 4 35.03 -23.22 -14.95
CA LYS A 4 34.46 -21.95 -15.39
C LYS A 4 34.44 -20.97 -14.21
N PRO A 5 34.88 -19.70 -14.35
CA PRO A 5 34.77 -18.73 -13.28
C PRO A 5 33.30 -18.42 -13.03
N SER A 6 32.83 -18.75 -11.82
CA SER A 6 31.51 -18.37 -11.32
C SER A 6 31.51 -16.86 -11.09
N VAL A 7 30.91 -16.11 -12.00
CA VAL A 7 30.65 -14.68 -11.82
C VAL A 7 29.65 -14.52 -10.67
N MET A 8 30.06 -13.84 -9.61
CA MET A 8 29.15 -13.36 -8.57
C MET A 8 28.21 -12.34 -9.21
N LEU A 9 26.98 -12.76 -9.53
CA LEU A 9 25.89 -11.86 -9.88
C LEU A 9 25.70 -10.93 -8.68
N THR A 10 26.09 -9.69 -8.84
CA THR A 10 25.82 -8.61 -7.89
C THR A 10 24.30 -8.54 -7.73
N ASP A 11 23.85 -8.66 -6.49
CA ASP A 11 22.44 -8.81 -6.09
C ASP A 11 21.64 -7.52 -6.37
N GLY A 12 21.36 -7.27 -7.65
CA GLY A 12 20.78 -6.02 -8.12
C GLY A 12 20.24 -6.18 -9.54
N GLY A 13 19.25 -7.06 -9.70
CA GLY A 13 18.58 -7.28 -10.98
C GLY A 13 17.86 -6.04 -11.52
N LEU A 14 17.45 -6.12 -12.79
CA LEU A 14 16.72 -5.11 -13.59
C LEU A 14 15.50 -4.47 -12.88
N TRP A 15 15.00 -5.11 -11.82
CA TRP A 15 13.82 -4.72 -11.05
C TRP A 15 14.14 -4.13 -9.67
N ASN A 16 15.40 -3.78 -9.39
CA ASN A 16 15.75 -3.02 -8.19
C ASN A 16 15.29 -1.56 -8.35
N THR A 17 13.98 -1.34 -8.26
CA THR A 17 13.37 -0.01 -8.22
C THR A 17 13.83 0.72 -6.96
N ARG A 18 14.47 1.88 -7.15
CA ARG A 18 14.93 2.72 -6.03
C ARG A 18 13.74 3.07 -5.14
N LYS A 19 13.94 2.89 -3.83
CA LYS A 19 13.00 3.34 -2.82
C LYS A 19 12.76 4.84 -2.95
N PRO A 20 11.50 5.32 -2.96
CA PRO A 20 11.22 6.75 -3.02
C PRO A 20 11.80 7.46 -1.79
N GLN A 21 12.58 8.50 -2.04
CA GLN A 21 13.06 9.38 -0.98
C GLN A 21 12.14 10.60 -0.87
N PHE A 22 11.49 10.75 0.26
CA PHE A 22 10.70 11.94 0.56
C PHE A 22 11.61 13.04 1.07
N SER A 23 11.64 14.18 0.40
CA SER A 23 12.30 15.37 0.95
C SER A 23 11.55 15.87 2.19
N ASN A 24 12.23 16.65 3.03
CA ASN A 24 11.62 17.30 4.18
C ASN A 24 10.42 18.18 3.77
N GLU A 25 10.54 18.90 2.66
CA GLU A 25 9.47 19.72 2.08
C GLU A 25 8.26 18.86 1.68
N THR A 26 8.49 17.74 0.97
CA THR A 26 7.41 16.84 0.55
C THR A 26 6.70 16.23 1.76
N THR A 27 7.46 15.85 2.79
CA THR A 27 6.93 15.28 4.03
C THR A 27 6.08 16.29 4.78
N LYS A 28 6.50 17.56 4.82
CA LYS A 28 5.74 18.65 5.45
C LYS A 28 4.44 18.91 4.69
N LEU A 29 4.50 19.00 3.36
CA LEU A 29 3.31 19.16 2.51
C LEU A 29 2.32 18.01 2.71
N LEU A 30 2.78 16.76 2.70
CA LEU A 30 1.94 15.58 2.92
C LEU A 30 1.25 15.65 4.29
N LYS A 31 1.95 16.07 5.35
CA LYS A 31 1.35 16.26 6.69
C LYS A 31 0.25 17.32 6.70
N THR A 32 0.45 18.45 6.03
CA THR A 32 -0.57 19.49 5.89
C THR A 32 -1.78 18.96 5.12
N LEU A 33 -1.56 18.26 4.01
CA LEU A 33 -2.65 17.65 3.23
C LEU A 33 -3.45 16.63 4.03
N MET A 34 -2.80 15.84 4.90
CA MET A 34 -3.50 14.90 5.78
C MET A 34 -4.43 15.58 6.78
N GLU A 35 -3.97 16.71 7.33
CA GLU A 35 -4.70 17.49 8.32
C GLU A 35 -5.94 18.13 7.68
N GLU A 36 -5.76 18.74 6.51
CA GLU A 36 -6.84 19.35 5.74
C GLU A 36 -7.84 18.31 5.18
N SER A 37 -7.37 17.11 4.81
CA SER A 37 -8.19 16.05 4.21
C SER A 37 -8.98 15.20 5.22
N ARG A 38 -8.99 15.56 6.51
CA ARG A 38 -9.66 14.80 7.60
C ARG A 38 -9.24 13.32 7.68
N ILE A 39 -7.97 13.03 7.43
CA ILE A 39 -7.43 11.67 7.49
C ILE A 39 -7.42 11.19 8.95
N ASN A 40 -7.93 9.98 9.22
CA ASN A 40 -7.98 9.46 10.58
C ASN A 40 -6.55 9.18 11.12
N ASN A 41 -6.35 9.30 12.44
CA ASN A 41 -5.11 8.96 13.13
C ASN A 41 -4.49 7.62 12.70
N PHE A 42 -5.29 6.57 12.47
CA PHE A 42 -4.78 5.28 12.00
C PHE A 42 -4.15 5.35 10.60
N GLN A 43 -4.82 6.04 9.68
CA GLN A 43 -4.34 6.26 8.32
C GLN A 43 -3.13 7.20 8.30
N ARG A 44 -3.13 8.23 9.15
CA ARG A 44 -1.99 9.14 9.37
C ARG A 44 -0.75 8.38 9.83
N ARG A 45 -0.91 7.45 10.78
CA ARG A 45 0.18 6.61 11.28
C ARG A 45 0.73 5.70 10.18
N GLN A 46 -0.14 5.05 9.42
CA GLN A 46 0.27 4.20 8.30
C GLN A 46 1.10 4.99 7.27
N LEU A 47 0.57 6.13 6.80
CA LEU A 47 1.27 6.98 5.83
C LEU A 47 2.59 7.54 6.37
N THR A 48 2.63 7.96 7.63
CA THR A 48 3.88 8.44 8.26
C THR A 48 4.93 7.33 8.32
N SER A 49 4.53 6.10 8.63
CA SER A 49 5.44 4.95 8.63
C SER A 49 5.98 4.64 7.24
N HIS A 50 5.16 4.75 6.18
CA HIS A 50 5.63 4.58 4.79
C HIS A 50 6.68 5.65 4.43
N MET A 51 6.45 6.92 4.80
CA MET A 51 7.41 7.99 4.56
C MET A 51 8.73 7.77 5.29
N LEU A 52 8.69 7.33 6.56
CA LEU A 52 9.90 7.04 7.35
C LEU A 52 10.70 5.85 6.81
N ARG A 53 10.03 4.83 6.26
CA ARG A 53 10.67 3.65 5.66
C ARG A 53 11.16 3.89 4.23
N GLY A 54 10.85 5.05 3.63
CA GLY A 54 11.12 5.32 2.22
C GLY A 54 10.34 4.39 1.29
N GLU A 55 9.14 3.97 1.71
CA GLU A 55 8.24 3.16 0.89
C GLU A 55 7.34 4.06 0.06
N SER A 56 6.87 3.57 -1.09
CA SER A 56 5.82 4.27 -1.83
C SER A 56 4.58 4.47 -0.97
N LEU A 57 3.87 5.58 -1.20
CA LEU A 57 2.59 5.81 -0.54
C LEU A 57 1.61 4.67 -0.91
N PRO A 58 0.80 4.19 0.03
CA PRO A 58 -0.16 3.14 -0.22
C PRO A 58 -1.24 3.61 -1.19
N GLU A 59 -1.55 2.81 -2.21
CA GLU A 59 -2.63 3.09 -3.17
C GLU A 59 -4.01 3.12 -2.51
N ARG A 60 -4.17 2.37 -1.41
CA ARG A 60 -5.39 2.33 -0.60
C ARG A 60 -5.05 2.46 0.86
N LEU A 61 -5.74 3.38 1.53
CA LEU A 61 -5.72 3.48 2.97
C LEU A 61 -6.75 2.51 3.53
N GLY A 62 -6.37 1.75 4.55
CA GLY A 62 -7.33 0.89 5.27
C GLY A 62 -8.47 1.72 5.84
N PRO A 63 -9.67 1.13 6.06
CA PRO A 63 -10.73 1.83 6.76
C PRO A 63 -10.20 2.30 8.13
N SER A 64 -10.61 3.51 8.51
CA SER A 64 -10.50 3.99 9.89
C SER A 64 -10.89 2.85 10.81
N SER A 65 -10.02 2.49 11.77
CA SER A 65 -10.25 1.37 12.69
C SER A 65 -11.71 1.36 13.16
N THR A 66 -12.39 0.24 12.89
CA THR A 66 -13.83 -0.06 13.03
C THR A 66 -14.74 0.23 11.82
N GLN A 67 -15.29 -0.87 11.29
CA GLN A 67 -16.40 -1.03 10.32
C GLN A 67 -16.20 -0.65 8.84
N THR A 68 -16.19 -1.68 7.99
CA THR A 68 -17.40 -2.04 7.22
C THR A 68 -17.41 -3.54 7.00
N LYS A 69 -18.27 -4.26 7.72
CA LYS A 69 -18.73 -5.57 7.27
C LYS A 69 -19.65 -5.32 6.07
N ALA A 70 -19.09 -5.25 4.88
CA ALA A 70 -19.88 -5.39 3.65
C ALA A 70 -19.86 -6.86 3.21
N SER A 71 -20.20 -7.78 4.12
CA SER A 71 -20.75 -9.06 3.71
C SER A 71 -22.13 -8.78 3.16
N VAL A 72 -22.20 -8.47 1.86
CA VAL A 72 -23.44 -8.40 1.10
C VAL A 72 -24.12 -9.77 1.21
N THR A 73 -25.15 -9.82 2.03
CA THR A 73 -26.17 -10.86 2.04
C THR A 73 -26.69 -11.02 0.61
N LYS A 74 -26.32 -12.11 -0.08
CA LYS A 74 -27.09 -12.58 -1.23
C LYS A 74 -28.46 -13.01 -0.69
N ARG A 75 -29.41 -12.07 -0.75
CA ARG A 75 -30.81 -12.30 -0.44
C ARG A 75 -31.37 -13.40 -1.34
N ILE A 76 -32.16 -14.26 -0.70
CA ILE A 76 -33.09 -15.23 -1.27
C ILE A 76 -34.05 -14.52 -2.24
N GLU A 77 -34.28 -15.12 -3.42
CA GLU A 77 -35.48 -15.16 -4.30
C GLU A 77 -34.94 -15.53 -5.71
N THR A 78 -35.33 -16.58 -6.42
CA THR A 78 -36.68 -17.03 -6.75
C THR A 78 -36.67 -18.53 -7.06
N ASN A 79 -37.39 -19.30 -6.23
CA ASN A 79 -38.08 -20.48 -6.70
C ASN A 79 -39.28 -20.00 -7.53
N ARG A 80 -39.21 -20.04 -8.86
CA ARG A 80 -40.36 -19.87 -9.74
C ARG A 80 -40.17 -20.69 -11.01
N GLN A 81 -40.74 -21.90 -10.99
CA GLN A 81 -41.55 -22.47 -12.07
C GLN A 81 -41.10 -22.22 -13.52
N SER A 82 -40.69 -23.28 -14.19
CA SER A 82 -41.32 -23.79 -15.44
C SER A 82 -40.70 -25.16 -15.71
N ARG A 83 -41.45 -26.23 -15.42
CA ARG A 83 -42.28 -26.99 -16.36
C ARG A 83 -41.44 -27.78 -17.35
#